data_AF-A0A6C0CD94-F1
#
_entry.id   AF-A0A6C0CD94-F1
#
_cell.length_a   1.000
_cell.length_b   1.000
_cell.length_c   1.000
_cell.angle_alpha   90.00
_cell.angle_beta   90.00
_cell.angle_gamma   90.00
#
_symmetry.space_group_name_H-M   'P 1'
#
loop_
_entity.id
_entity.type
_entity.pdbx_description
1 polymer ?
#
loop_
_entity_poly.entity_id
_entity_poly.type
_entity_poly.pdbx_seq_one_letter_code
_entity_poly.pdbx_strand_id
1 'polypeptide(L)'
;MFTWTEQVALIILEKLNDPELVIYFMNILKPMRLSNLSEEAREFHESLRLSPEDRWSRTSKLKILGQYHLMSPCVPVTFPLPYDGKMWRNHKRVSKMVTFMRNGYIRKVEDQTSENAPVKTKVELVNLLYGEELESNVFRSMFSITDADEALKDFISIDEGDSNILSLDELNPSWEEQPYLTAREHYNDGHHKPFKYMSIVN
;
A
#
# COMPACT_ATOMS: atom_id res chain seq x y z
N MET A 1 -30.06 6.42 -6.82
CA MET A 1 -29.33 6.88 -5.62
C MET A 1 -28.37 7.95 -6.11
N PHE A 2 -28.47 9.17 -5.60
CA PHE A 2 -27.59 10.26 -6.03
C PHE A 2 -26.16 10.01 -5.57
N THR A 3 -25.19 10.34 -6.42
CA THR A 3 -23.78 10.36 -6.02
C THR A 3 -23.55 11.46 -4.97
N TRP A 4 -22.47 11.35 -4.17
CA TRP A 4 -22.12 12.38 -3.17
C TRP A 4 -22.08 13.78 -3.79
N THR A 5 -21.50 13.87 -4.99
CA THR A 5 -21.39 15.11 -5.77
C THR A 5 -22.75 15.73 -6.08
N GLU A 6 -23.70 14.90 -6.50
CA GLU A 6 -25.07 15.32 -6.83
C GLU A 6 -25.83 15.74 -5.57
N GLN A 7 -25.67 15.01 -4.46
CA GLN A 7 -26.31 15.36 -3.19
C GLN A 7 -25.81 16.72 -2.66
N VAL A 8 -24.50 16.94 -2.66
CA VAL A 8 -23.92 18.20 -2.21
C VAL A 8 -24.29 19.35 -3.15
N ALA A 9 -24.26 19.13 -4.46
CA ALA A 9 -24.67 20.14 -5.42
C ALA A 9 -26.15 20.55 -5.22
N LEU A 10 -27.04 19.60 -4.94
CA LEU A 10 -28.46 19.87 -4.67
C LEU A 10 -28.65 20.68 -3.38
N ILE A 11 -27.92 20.36 -2.30
CA ILE A 11 -27.97 21.11 -1.03
C ILE A 11 -27.48 22.55 -1.24
N ILE A 12 -26.38 22.73 -1.97
CA ILE A 12 -25.82 24.05 -2.25
C ILE A 12 -26.76 24.85 -3.15
N LEU A 13 -27.35 24.21 -4.17
CA LEU A 13 -28.31 24.83 -5.08
C LEU A 13 -29.55 25.31 -4.32
N GLU A 14 -30.04 24.55 -3.35
CA GLU A 14 -31.16 24.95 -2.49
C GLU A 14 -30.85 26.23 -1.69
N LYS A 15 -29.58 26.45 -1.29
CA LYS A 15 -29.19 27.60 -0.47
C LYS A 15 -28.76 28.82 -1.27
N LEU A 16 -28.05 28.63 -2.38
CA LEU A 16 -27.53 29.72 -3.21
C LEU A 16 -28.48 30.12 -4.33
N ASN A 17 -29.30 29.19 -4.79
CA ASN A 17 -30.25 29.36 -5.91
C ASN A 17 -29.59 29.86 -7.21
N ASP A 18 -28.27 29.69 -7.35
CA ASP A 18 -27.47 30.09 -8.50
C ASP A 18 -26.62 28.88 -8.95
N PRO A 19 -26.87 28.33 -10.16
CA PRO A 19 -26.16 27.17 -10.66
C PRO A 19 -24.68 27.44 -10.97
N GLU A 20 -24.29 28.66 -11.35
CA GLU A 20 -22.88 29.00 -11.66
C GLU A 20 -22.04 29.03 -10.38
N LEU A 21 -22.60 29.60 -9.31
CA LEU A 21 -21.97 29.60 -7.99
C LEU A 21 -21.85 28.18 -7.42
N VAL A 22 -22.85 27.33 -7.66
CA VAL A 22 -22.77 25.91 -7.28
C VAL A 22 -21.62 25.22 -8.01
N ILE A 23 -21.46 25.44 -9.33
CA ILE A 23 -20.35 24.87 -10.10
C ILE A 23 -18.99 25.35 -9.54
N TYR A 24 -18.88 26.65 -9.24
CA TYR A 24 -17.68 27.22 -8.65
C TYR A 24 -17.31 26.56 -7.31
N PHE A 25 -18.26 26.45 -6.38
CA PHE A 25 -18.01 25.79 -5.09
C PHE A 25 -17.73 24.30 -5.23
N MET A 26 -18.40 23.60 -6.17
CA MET A 26 -18.16 22.18 -6.42
C MET A 26 -16.75 21.93 -6.97
N ASN A 27 -16.19 22.86 -7.75
CA ASN A 27 -14.80 22.77 -8.23
C ASN A 27 -13.77 22.92 -7.12
N ILE A 28 -14.10 23.64 -6.04
CA ILE A 28 -13.25 23.77 -4.84
C ILE A 28 -13.42 22.54 -3.91
N LEU A 29 -14.66 22.11 -3.69
CA LEU A 29 -15.00 21.04 -2.75
C LEU A 29 -14.55 19.66 -3.22
N LYS A 30 -14.58 19.38 -4.52
CA LYS A 30 -14.18 18.06 -5.07
C LYS A 30 -12.73 17.69 -4.73
N PRO A 31 -11.71 18.55 -5.01
CA PRO A 31 -10.33 18.28 -4.59
C PRO A 31 -10.18 18.10 -3.08
N MET A 32 -10.84 18.95 -2.28
CA MET A 32 -10.80 18.87 -0.81
C MET A 32 -11.44 17.59 -0.28
N ARG A 33 -12.48 17.09 -0.96
CA ARG A 33 -13.10 15.81 -0.61
C ARG A 33 -12.15 14.66 -0.88
N LEU A 34 -11.41 14.72 -1.98
CA LEU A 34 -10.51 13.66 -2.41
C LEU A 34 -9.41 13.39 -1.37
N SER A 35 -8.86 14.42 -0.73
CA SER A 35 -7.86 14.26 0.34
C SER A 35 -8.44 13.51 1.53
N ASN A 36 -9.64 13.88 1.97
CA ASN A 36 -10.27 13.33 3.17
C ASN A 36 -10.90 11.95 2.92
N LEU A 37 -11.21 11.61 1.67
CA LEU A 37 -11.77 10.32 1.28
C LEU A 37 -10.85 9.16 1.68
N SER A 38 -9.54 9.39 1.60
CA SER A 38 -8.53 8.40 1.99
C SER A 38 -8.53 8.14 3.49
N GLU A 39 -8.66 9.18 4.31
CA GLU A 39 -8.73 9.06 5.76
C GLU A 39 -10.04 8.42 6.22
N GLU A 40 -11.18 8.80 5.65
CA GLU A 40 -12.46 8.16 5.96
C GLU A 40 -12.49 6.68 5.56
N ALA A 41 -11.90 6.34 4.41
CA ALA A 41 -11.76 4.94 4.01
C ALA A 41 -10.87 4.19 5.01
N ARG A 42 -9.79 4.81 5.49
CA ARG A 42 -8.92 4.23 6.54
C ARG A 42 -9.71 3.99 7.82
N GLU A 43 -10.41 5.00 8.34
CA GLU A 43 -11.22 4.90 9.55
C GLU A 43 -12.30 3.82 9.43
N PHE A 44 -12.99 3.77 8.28
CA PHE A 44 -13.96 2.71 8.00
C PHE A 44 -13.30 1.33 8.02
N HIS A 45 -12.17 1.16 7.35
CA HIS A 45 -11.44 -0.11 7.35
C HIS A 45 -10.90 -0.50 8.73
N GLU A 46 -10.49 0.47 9.54
CA GLU A 46 -10.08 0.26 10.93
C GLU A 46 -11.26 -0.15 11.81
N SER A 47 -12.44 0.46 11.61
CA SER A 47 -13.67 0.10 12.35
C SER A 47 -14.12 -1.34 12.12
N LEU A 48 -13.74 -1.94 10.98
CA LEU A 48 -14.03 -3.34 10.67
C LEU A 48 -13.05 -4.32 11.33
N ARG A 49 -11.95 -3.84 11.92
CA ARG A 49 -10.93 -4.70 12.55
C ARG A 49 -11.42 -5.15 13.92
N LEU A 50 -11.33 -6.45 14.19
CA LEU A 50 -11.57 -7.01 15.51
C LEU A 50 -10.30 -6.94 16.36
N SER A 51 -10.45 -6.65 17.65
CA SER A 51 -9.35 -6.73 18.60
C SER A 51 -8.81 -8.18 18.71
N PRO A 52 -7.53 -8.37 19.09
CA PRO A 52 -6.96 -9.70 19.30
C PRO A 52 -7.70 -10.55 20.36
N GLU A 53 -8.32 -9.89 21.34
CA GLU A 53 -9.07 -10.48 22.45
C GLU A 53 -10.47 -10.94 22.00
N ASP A 54 -11.20 -10.07 21.29
CA ASP A 54 -12.49 -10.42 20.68
C ASP A 54 -12.35 -11.60 19.72
N ARG A 55 -11.23 -11.64 18.99
CA ARG A 55 -10.82 -12.76 18.13
C ARG A 55 -10.72 -14.09 18.88
N TRP A 56 -10.03 -14.10 20.03
CA TRP A 56 -9.86 -15.33 20.81
C TRP A 56 -11.19 -15.81 21.40
N SER A 57 -12.05 -14.86 21.80
CA SER A 57 -13.38 -15.18 22.31
C SER A 57 -14.28 -15.84 21.24
N ARG A 58 -14.27 -15.35 19.99
CA ARG A 58 -15.08 -15.93 18.90
C ARG A 58 -14.57 -17.30 18.48
N THR A 59 -13.25 -17.45 18.37
CA THR A 59 -12.60 -18.70 17.97
C THR A 59 -12.79 -19.79 19.02
N SER A 60 -12.67 -19.45 20.31
CA SER A 60 -12.92 -20.39 21.41
C SER A 60 -14.37 -20.84 21.46
N LYS A 61 -15.34 -19.94 21.23
CA LYS A 61 -16.77 -20.27 21.12
C LYS A 61 -17.05 -21.25 19.98
N LEU A 62 -16.55 -20.99 18.76
CA LEU A 62 -16.75 -21.89 17.61
C LEU A 62 -16.10 -23.26 17.83
N LYS A 63 -14.93 -23.29 18.50
CA LYS A 63 -14.25 -24.53 18.91
C LYS A 63 -15.10 -25.34 19.90
N ILE A 64 -15.67 -24.69 20.93
CA ILE A 64 -16.56 -25.33 21.90
C ILE A 64 -17.81 -25.89 21.21
N LEU A 65 -18.36 -25.17 20.23
CA LEU A 65 -19.55 -25.57 19.46
C LEU A 65 -19.26 -26.63 18.38
N GLY A 66 -18.00 -27.00 18.15
CA GLY A 66 -17.61 -27.96 17.11
C GLY A 66 -17.85 -27.47 15.68
N GLN A 67 -18.06 -26.16 15.47
CA GLN A 67 -18.37 -25.57 14.16
C GLN A 67 -17.09 -25.23 13.39
N TYR A 68 -16.22 -26.22 13.19
CA TYR A 68 -14.92 -26.05 12.56
C TYR A 68 -15.00 -25.62 11.09
N HIS A 69 -16.10 -25.91 10.39
CA HIS A 69 -16.32 -25.47 9.01
C HIS A 69 -16.48 -23.95 8.88
N LEU A 70 -16.86 -23.26 9.97
CA LEU A 70 -16.88 -21.80 10.06
C LEU A 70 -15.52 -21.23 10.49
N MET A 71 -14.61 -22.11 10.93
CA MET A 71 -13.22 -21.78 11.22
C MET A 71 -12.42 -22.07 9.95
N SER A 72 -12.38 -21.13 9.00
CA SER A 72 -11.62 -21.33 7.76
C SER A 72 -10.16 -21.68 8.08
N PRO A 73 -9.63 -22.82 7.62
CA PRO A 73 -8.26 -23.24 7.93
C PRO A 73 -7.21 -22.38 7.21
N CYS A 74 -7.63 -21.70 6.13
CA CYS A 74 -6.75 -20.89 5.31
C CYS A 74 -6.90 -19.40 5.60
N VAL A 75 -8.10 -18.92 5.93
CA VAL A 75 -8.37 -17.52 6.23
C VAL A 75 -8.39 -17.34 7.75
N PRO A 76 -7.54 -16.47 8.31
CA PRO A 76 -7.63 -16.14 9.72
C PRO A 76 -9.07 -15.71 10.04
N VAL A 77 -9.63 -16.26 11.12
CA VAL A 77 -10.98 -15.94 11.64
C VAL A 77 -11.16 -14.42 11.95
N THR A 78 -10.09 -13.63 11.78
CA THR A 78 -10.00 -12.19 11.97
C THR A 78 -10.45 -11.34 10.78
N PHE A 79 -10.67 -11.92 9.59
CA PHE A 79 -11.02 -11.12 8.42
C PHE A 79 -12.55 -11.02 8.28
N PRO A 80 -13.15 -9.80 8.29
CA PRO A 80 -14.60 -9.62 8.33
C PRO A 80 -15.29 -9.96 7.00
N LEU A 81 -14.53 -10.23 5.94
CA LEU A 81 -15.06 -10.52 4.61
C LEU A 81 -15.02 -12.02 4.31
N PRO A 82 -16.11 -12.60 3.77
CA PRO A 82 -16.14 -14.00 3.35
C PRO A 82 -15.22 -14.18 2.14
N TYR A 83 -14.00 -14.66 2.37
CA TYR A 83 -13.08 -15.02 1.30
C TYR A 83 -13.08 -16.52 1.02
N ASP A 84 -13.19 -16.86 -0.26
CA ASP A 84 -12.73 -18.15 -0.77
C ASP A 84 -11.18 -18.25 -0.62
N GLY A 85 -10.64 -19.45 -0.49
CA GLY A 85 -9.20 -19.70 -0.31
C GLY A 85 -8.33 -19.14 -1.44
N LYS A 86 -8.89 -18.98 -2.65
CA LYS A 86 -8.24 -18.25 -3.76
C LYS A 86 -8.12 -16.76 -3.44
N MET A 87 -9.19 -16.13 -2.97
CA MET A 87 -9.19 -14.70 -2.64
C MET A 87 -8.26 -14.37 -1.48
N TRP A 88 -8.16 -15.24 -0.48
CA TRP A 88 -7.19 -15.07 0.60
C TRP A 88 -5.74 -15.16 0.15
N ARG A 89 -5.40 -16.10 -0.73
CA ARG A 89 -4.05 -16.18 -1.32
C ARG A 89 -3.72 -14.91 -2.10
N ASN A 90 -4.68 -14.38 -2.85
CA ASN A 90 -4.53 -13.11 -3.55
C ASN A 90 -4.34 -11.96 -2.55
N HIS A 91 -5.14 -11.91 -1.48
CA HIS A 91 -5.04 -10.90 -0.44
C HIS A 91 -3.65 -10.93 0.25
N LYS A 92 -3.14 -12.11 0.61
CA LYS A 92 -1.78 -12.26 1.14
C LYS A 92 -0.73 -11.74 0.18
N ARG A 93 -0.83 -12.11 -1.11
CA ARG A 93 0.10 -11.67 -2.16
C ARG A 93 0.08 -10.15 -2.31
N VAL A 94 -1.10 -9.55 -2.40
CA VAL A 94 -1.28 -8.09 -2.51
C VAL A 94 -0.80 -7.37 -1.26
N SER A 95 -1.12 -7.86 -0.07
CA SER A 95 -0.68 -7.24 1.19
C SER A 95 0.84 -7.21 1.30
N LYS A 96 1.51 -8.29 0.86
CA LYS A 96 2.97 -8.34 0.75
C LYS A 96 3.52 -7.38 -0.30
N MET A 97 2.83 -7.19 -1.43
CA MET A 97 3.23 -6.18 -2.43
C MET A 97 3.09 -4.75 -1.88
N VAL A 98 2.04 -4.49 -1.08
CA VAL A 98 1.80 -3.18 -0.47
C VAL A 98 2.92 -2.79 0.50
N THR A 99 3.56 -3.74 1.19
CA THR A 99 4.68 -3.42 2.10
C THR A 99 5.89 -2.84 1.37
N PHE A 100 6.07 -3.11 0.07
CA PHE A 100 7.11 -2.45 -0.75
C PHE A 100 6.85 -0.95 -0.97
N MET A 101 5.61 -0.49 -0.74
CA MET A 101 5.24 0.92 -0.89
C MET A 101 5.68 1.79 0.30
N ARG A 102 6.25 1.18 1.37
CA ARG A 102 6.80 1.92 2.51
C ARG A 102 7.73 3.03 2.05
N ASN A 103 7.69 4.15 2.76
CA ASN A 103 8.55 5.29 2.48
C ASN A 103 10.01 4.88 2.66
N GLY A 104 10.91 5.40 1.82
CA GLY A 104 12.34 5.15 1.90
C GLY A 104 12.83 3.78 1.45
N TYR A 105 11.96 2.76 1.32
CA TYR A 105 12.39 1.44 0.87
C TYR A 105 12.76 1.39 -0.62
N ILE A 106 11.92 1.94 -1.49
CA ILE A 106 12.22 2.07 -2.93
C ILE A 106 12.63 3.51 -3.20
N ARG A 107 13.86 3.70 -3.69
CA ARG A 107 14.44 5.00 -4.02
C ARG A 107 14.79 5.11 -5.50
N LYS A 108 14.67 6.32 -6.02
CA LYS A 108 15.21 6.69 -7.33
C LYS A 108 16.59 7.31 -7.09
N VAL A 109 17.57 6.94 -7.91
CA VAL A 109 18.89 7.55 -7.88
C VAL A 109 18.93 8.62 -8.98
N GLU A 110 19.05 9.88 -8.60
CA GLU A 110 19.32 11.00 -9.51
C GLU A 110 20.62 11.67 -9.05
N ASP A 111 21.59 11.82 -9.96
CA ASP A 111 22.80 12.63 -9.79
C ASP A 111 23.47 12.59 -8.40
N GLN A 112 23.61 11.38 -7.84
CA GLN A 112 24.27 11.03 -6.56
C GLN A 112 23.41 11.12 -5.28
N THR A 113 22.16 11.60 -5.34
CA THR A 113 21.22 11.55 -4.22
C THR A 113 20.18 10.44 -4.43
N SER A 114 19.81 9.75 -3.35
CA SER A 114 18.73 8.76 -3.38
C SER A 114 17.46 9.36 -2.77
N GLU A 115 16.47 9.64 -3.61
CA GLU A 115 15.17 10.15 -3.16
C GLU A 115 14.11 9.06 -3.15
N ASN A 116 13.09 9.18 -2.31
CA ASN A 116 11.97 8.24 -2.25
C ASN A 116 11.25 8.20 -3.61
N ALA A 117 11.10 7.01 -4.20
CA ALA A 117 10.48 6.88 -5.51
C ALA A 117 8.98 7.28 -5.47
N PRO A 118 8.44 7.89 -6.52
CA PRO A 118 7.01 8.18 -6.59
C PRO A 118 6.21 6.87 -6.66
N VAL A 119 4.97 6.88 -6.15
CA VAL A 119 4.10 5.69 -6.05
C VAL A 119 3.97 4.96 -7.39
N LYS A 120 3.85 5.69 -8.50
CA LYS A 120 3.77 5.12 -9.85
C LYS A 120 4.98 4.23 -10.16
N THR A 121 6.19 4.71 -9.90
CA THR A 121 7.42 3.96 -10.13
C THR A 121 7.51 2.75 -9.20
N LYS A 122 7.12 2.89 -7.93
CA LYS A 122 7.06 1.76 -6.99
C LYS A 122 6.11 0.66 -7.48
N VAL A 123 4.92 1.03 -7.96
CA VAL A 123 3.94 0.09 -8.52
C VAL A 123 4.49 -0.62 -9.75
N GLU A 124 5.11 0.11 -10.67
CA GLU A 124 5.71 -0.48 -11.87
C GLU A 124 6.81 -1.50 -11.52
N LEU A 125 7.67 -1.22 -10.54
CA LEU A 125 8.72 -2.14 -10.10
C LEU A 125 8.16 -3.38 -9.40
N VAL A 126 7.18 -3.20 -8.51
CA VAL A 126 6.55 -4.33 -7.83
C VAL A 126 5.80 -5.23 -8.82
N ASN A 127 5.20 -4.64 -9.86
CA ASN A 127 4.61 -5.39 -10.97
C ASN A 127 5.67 -6.12 -11.80
N LEU A 128 6.87 -5.56 -12.00
CA LEU A 128 7.97 -6.29 -12.65
C LEU A 128 8.47 -7.47 -11.80
N LEU A 129 8.57 -7.29 -10.48
CA LEU A 129 8.99 -8.34 -9.55
C LEU A 129 7.97 -9.49 -9.50
N TYR A 130 6.68 -9.17 -9.42
CA TYR A 130 5.64 -10.17 -9.15
C TYR A 130 4.71 -10.47 -10.33
N GLY A 131 4.86 -9.80 -11.47
CA GLY A 131 4.01 -9.96 -12.65
C GLY A 131 4.25 -11.29 -13.37
N GLU A 132 3.29 -11.71 -14.19
CA GLU A 132 3.38 -12.97 -14.96
C GLU A 132 3.82 -12.73 -16.41
N GLU A 133 4.12 -11.48 -16.76
CA GLU A 133 4.49 -11.05 -18.10
C GLU A 133 5.92 -11.46 -18.47
N LEU A 134 6.22 -11.52 -19.78
CA LEU A 134 7.56 -11.83 -20.28
C LEU A 134 8.60 -10.82 -19.78
N GLU A 135 8.24 -9.53 -19.72
CA GLU A 135 9.11 -8.48 -19.19
C GLU A 135 9.45 -8.73 -17.71
N SER A 136 8.48 -9.18 -16.89
CA SER A 136 8.69 -9.59 -15.50
C SER A 136 9.63 -10.80 -15.38
N ASN A 137 9.52 -11.78 -16.29
CA ASN A 137 10.40 -12.95 -16.29
C ASN A 137 11.85 -12.59 -16.61
N VAL A 138 12.07 -11.71 -17.60
CA VAL A 138 13.40 -11.20 -17.93
C VAL A 138 13.97 -10.40 -16.76
N PHE A 139 13.17 -9.54 -16.15
CA PHE A 139 13.59 -8.77 -14.97
C PHE A 139 14.01 -9.67 -13.80
N ARG A 140 13.21 -10.70 -13.48
CA ARG A 140 13.51 -11.69 -12.44
C ARG A 140 14.75 -12.55 -12.70
N SER A 141 15.16 -12.68 -13.96
CA SER A 141 16.42 -13.35 -14.29
C SER A 141 17.65 -12.52 -13.89
N MET A 142 17.49 -11.19 -13.78
CA MET A 142 18.54 -10.26 -13.37
C MET A 142 18.52 -9.98 -11.86
N PHE A 143 17.35 -10.06 -11.23
CA PHE A 143 17.18 -9.71 -9.82
C PHE A 143 16.20 -10.67 -9.13
N SER A 144 16.64 -11.31 -8.04
CA SER A 144 15.81 -12.30 -7.35
C SER A 144 14.74 -11.65 -6.48
N ILE A 145 13.53 -12.20 -6.52
CA ILE A 145 12.44 -11.81 -5.60
C ILE A 145 12.84 -12.11 -4.15
N THR A 146 13.59 -13.19 -3.91
CA THR A 146 14.00 -13.59 -2.55
C THR A 146 14.82 -12.51 -1.88
N ASP A 147 15.74 -11.91 -2.62
CA ASP A 147 16.67 -10.90 -2.11
C ASP A 147 15.91 -9.60 -1.83
N ALA A 148 14.95 -9.26 -2.69
CA ALA A 148 14.02 -8.15 -2.48
C ALA A 148 13.15 -8.32 -1.23
N ASP A 149 12.74 -9.55 -0.93
CA ASP A 149 11.92 -9.88 0.23
C ASP A 149 12.75 -9.91 1.53
N GLU A 150 14.01 -10.34 1.45
CA GLU A 150 14.94 -10.36 2.58
C GLU A 150 15.33 -8.94 2.99
N ALA A 151 15.76 -8.11 2.04
CA ALA A 151 16.04 -6.69 2.28
C ALA A 151 14.81 -5.96 2.86
N LEU A 152 13.59 -6.31 2.44
CA LEU A 152 12.37 -5.72 2.99
C LEU A 152 12.16 -6.14 4.45
N LYS A 153 12.43 -7.39 4.81
CA LYS A 153 12.31 -7.84 6.20
C LYS A 153 13.32 -7.16 7.11
N ASP A 154 14.54 -6.99 6.63
CA ASP A 154 15.60 -6.29 7.37
C ASP A 154 15.23 -4.83 7.56
N PHE A 155 14.77 -4.16 6.50
CA PHE A 155 14.24 -2.79 6.56
C PHE A 155 13.12 -2.64 7.60
N ILE A 156 12.14 -3.56 7.60
CA ILE A 156 11.03 -3.55 8.57
C ILE A 156 11.54 -3.78 10.00
N SER A 157 12.51 -4.66 10.17
CA SER A 157 13.04 -5.01 11.50
C SER A 157 13.81 -3.85 12.13
N ILE A 158 14.50 -3.03 11.33
CA ILE A 158 15.19 -1.83 11.80
C ILE A 158 14.17 -0.72 12.13
N ASP A 159 13.19 -0.51 11.25
CA ASP A 159 12.08 0.44 11.43
C ASP A 159 11.25 0.15 12.70
N GLU A 160 11.01 -1.14 13.01
CA GLU A 160 10.33 -1.56 14.24
C GLU A 160 11.24 -1.52 15.48
N GLY A 161 12.57 -1.68 15.32
CA GLY A 161 13.56 -1.60 16.39
C GLY A 161 13.71 -0.20 17.00
N ASP A 162 13.61 0.84 16.17
CA ASP A 162 13.72 2.24 16.60
C ASP A 162 12.45 2.78 17.30
N SER A 163 11.32 2.09 17.15
CA SER A 163 10.06 2.48 17.79
C SER A 163 10.05 2.35 19.33
N ASN A 164 11.14 1.83 19.93
CA ASN A 164 11.31 1.70 21.38
C ASN A 164 12.25 2.74 22.02
N ILE A 165 12.73 3.75 21.30
CA ILE A 165 13.51 4.85 21.91
C ILE A 165 12.78 6.18 21.72
N LEU A 166 12.22 6.65 22.84
CA LEU A 166 11.65 7.98 23.06
C LEU A 166 12.52 9.09 22.45
N SER A 167 11.98 9.89 21.54
CA SER A 167 11.97 11.37 21.61
C SER A 167 11.45 12.00 20.31
N LEU A 168 10.66 13.06 20.47
CA LEU A 168 9.96 13.77 19.42
C LEU A 168 10.85 14.80 18.68
N ASP A 169 12.18 14.69 18.77
CA ASP A 169 13.10 15.82 18.54
C ASP A 169 14.28 15.57 17.57
N GLU A 170 14.35 14.46 16.84
CA GLU A 170 15.40 14.28 15.83
C GLU A 170 14.86 14.35 14.39
N LEU A 171 15.14 15.50 13.77
CA LEU A 171 15.05 15.76 12.34
C LEU A 171 15.78 14.67 11.54
N ASN A 172 15.05 14.06 10.61
CA ASN A 172 15.49 13.08 9.61
C ASN A 172 15.98 11.74 10.19
N PRO A 173 15.16 10.67 10.10
CA PRO A 173 15.67 9.32 10.35
C PRO A 173 16.92 9.05 9.52
N SER A 174 17.82 8.22 10.05
CA SER A 174 18.99 7.67 9.36
C SER A 174 18.56 6.75 8.19
N TRP A 175 17.94 7.32 7.15
CA TRP A 175 17.51 6.56 5.98
C TRP A 175 18.73 6.04 5.19
N GLU A 176 19.92 6.57 5.39
CA GLU A 176 21.13 6.17 4.66
C GLU A 176 21.71 4.83 5.14
N GLU A 177 21.39 4.38 6.36
CA GLU A 177 21.95 3.16 6.97
C GLU A 177 21.03 1.92 6.87
N GLN A 178 19.82 2.07 6.30
CA GLN A 178 18.87 0.96 6.15
C GLN A 178 18.92 0.36 4.74
N PRO A 179 18.74 -0.96 4.57
CA PRO A 179 18.76 -1.58 3.26
C PRO A 179 17.62 -1.05 2.37
N TYR A 180 17.95 -0.51 1.21
CA TYR A 180 16.97 0.05 0.27
C TYR A 180 17.19 -0.44 -1.16
N LEU A 181 16.10 -0.43 -1.93
CA LEU A 181 16.08 -0.79 -3.34
C LEU A 181 16.21 0.47 -4.20
N THR A 182 17.25 0.53 -5.02
CA THR A 182 17.39 1.61 -6.02
C THR A 182 16.80 1.18 -7.35
N ALA A 183 15.94 2.03 -7.92
CA ALA A 183 15.48 1.89 -9.29
C ALA A 183 16.27 2.83 -10.20
N ARG A 184 17.04 2.26 -11.15
CA ARG A 184 17.73 3.04 -12.19
C ARG A 184 17.10 2.76 -13.54
N GLU A 185 16.86 3.81 -14.32
CA GLU A 185 16.47 3.69 -15.72
C GLU A 185 17.72 3.85 -16.58
N HIS A 186 18.16 2.78 -17.22
CA HIS A 186 19.21 2.81 -18.23
C HIS A 186 18.59 2.98 -19.62
N TYR A 187 18.98 4.05 -20.30
CA TYR A 187 18.73 4.20 -21.73
C TYR A 187 19.76 3.37 -22.49
N ASN A 188 19.28 2.45 -23.32
CA ASN A 188 20.12 1.68 -24.23
C ASN A 188 20.13 2.42 -25.57
N ASP A 189 21.28 2.89 -26.04
CA ASP A 189 21.45 3.74 -27.24
C ASP A 189 20.95 3.12 -28.57
N GLY A 190 20.35 1.93 -28.55
CA GLY A 190 19.73 1.27 -29.71
C GLY A 190 18.25 0.91 -29.57
N HIS A 191 17.62 1.08 -28.40
CA HIS A 191 16.21 0.73 -28.19
C HIS A 191 15.47 1.82 -27.40
N HIS A 192 14.34 2.31 -27.94
CA HIS A 192 13.47 3.34 -27.33
C HIS A 192 12.73 2.89 -26.05
N LYS A 193 13.17 1.84 -25.36
CA LYS A 193 12.59 1.41 -24.08
C LYS A 193 13.64 1.55 -22.96
N PRO A 194 13.35 2.32 -21.89
CA PRO A 194 14.23 2.38 -20.73
C PRO A 194 14.27 1.01 -20.04
N PHE A 195 15.47 0.50 -19.79
CA PHE A 195 15.67 -0.70 -18.99
C PHE A 195 15.73 -0.32 -17.52
N LYS A 196 14.83 -0.87 -16.71
CA LYS A 196 14.84 -0.67 -15.25
C LYS A 196 15.78 -1.69 -14.63
N TYR A 197 16.75 -1.22 -13.84
CA TYR A 197 17.65 -2.05 -13.05
C TYR A 197 17.36 -1.83 -11.56
N MET A 198 17.48 -2.90 -10.78
CA MET A 198 17.42 -2.85 -9.32
C MET A 198 18.72 -3.34 -8.71
N SER A 199 19.17 -2.61 -7.69
CA SER A 199 20.24 -3.02 -6.80
C SER A 199 19.81 -2.81 -5.36
N ILE A 200 20.27 -3.71 -4.50
CA ILE A 200 20.18 -3.57 -3.05
C ILE A 200 21.39 -2.76 -2.62
N VAL A 201 21.15 -1.69 -1.86
CA VAL A 201 22.19 -0.96 -1.14
C VAL A 201 22.02 -1.35 0.33
N ASN A 202 23.05 -1.98 0.90
CA ASN A 202 23.16 -2.32 2.31
C ASN A 202 24.06 -1.32 3.02
#